data_AF-A0A2G2M4I4-F1
#
_entry.id   AF-A0A2G2M4I4-F1
#
_cell.length_a   1.000
_cell.length_b   1.000
_cell.length_c   1.000
_cell.angle_alpha   90.00
_cell.angle_beta   90.00
_cell.angle_gamma   90.00
#
_symmetry.space_group_name_H-M   'P 1'
#
loop_
_entity.id
_entity.type
_entity.pdbx_description
1 polymer ?
#
loop_
_entity_poly.entity_id
_entity_poly.type
_entity_poly.pdbx_seq_one_letter_code
_entity_poly.pdbx_strand_id
1 'polypeptide(L)'
;MWQEKSKSGMLRNDENLTRMLQNVRSSLYESVSGVSGMFDHITELGITTGNFRDGGKLIIDETKLREAINNDPEGVVDILFKTPDSTLTGAEKTANTGIIQRVYDGMIDGMKEIINQSGPGDESSLFRSVRSNMLIDFVTTHGSISLIDKNITSINERVLREERILAGREERYWAQFTAMERAISEMNAQSAWLTSQLGIG
;
A
#
# COMPACT_ATOMS: atom_id res chain seq x y z
N MET A 1 -16.05 -6.50 19.61
CA MET A 1 -17.20 -6.54 18.68
C MET A 1 -17.19 -5.45 17.59
N TRP A 2 -17.37 -4.15 17.87
CA TRP A 2 -17.35 -3.11 16.80
C TRP A 2 -15.95 -2.76 16.30
N GLN A 3 -14.99 -2.63 17.22
CA GLN A 3 -13.57 -2.38 16.87
C GLN A 3 -12.95 -3.54 16.10
N GLU A 4 -13.25 -4.80 16.46
CA GLU A 4 -12.79 -5.97 15.70
C GLU A 4 -13.37 -6.01 14.28
N LYS A 5 -14.67 -5.72 14.11
CA LYS A 5 -15.27 -5.63 12.77
C LYS A 5 -14.68 -4.47 11.96
N SER A 6 -14.46 -3.31 12.57
CA SER A 6 -13.81 -2.15 11.93
C SER A 6 -12.36 -2.42 11.54
N LYS A 7 -11.60 -3.15 12.36
CA LYS A 7 -10.21 -3.52 12.08
C LYS A 7 -10.09 -4.69 11.10
N SER A 8 -11.07 -5.59 11.05
CA SER A 8 -11.08 -6.74 10.13
C SER A 8 -11.14 -6.36 8.66
N GLY A 9 -11.56 -5.14 8.34
CA GLY A 9 -11.65 -4.62 6.97
C GLY A 9 -10.50 -3.72 6.54
N MET A 10 -9.63 -3.28 7.47
CA MET A 10 -8.67 -2.21 7.20
C MET A 10 -7.61 -2.61 6.15
N LEU A 11 -7.20 -3.88 6.18
CA LEU A 11 -6.25 -4.45 5.22
C LEU A 11 -6.95 -5.33 4.17
N ARG A 12 -8.28 -5.39 4.22
CA ARG A 12 -9.05 -6.23 3.30
C ARG A 12 -9.06 -5.56 1.93
N ASN A 13 -8.66 -6.31 0.91
CA ASN A 13 -8.48 -5.81 -0.46
C ASN A 13 -7.36 -4.76 -0.61
N ASP A 14 -6.39 -4.73 0.30
CA ASP A 14 -5.17 -3.96 0.06
C ASP A 14 -4.48 -4.51 -1.20
N GLU A 15 -4.27 -3.65 -2.19
CA GLU A 15 -3.73 -4.03 -3.48
C GLU A 15 -2.29 -4.52 -3.37
N ASN A 16 -1.48 -3.90 -2.52
CA ASN A 16 -0.08 -4.25 -2.32
C ASN A 16 0.04 -5.62 -1.64
N LEU A 17 -0.76 -5.88 -0.59
CA LEU A 17 -0.82 -7.19 0.06
C LEU A 17 -1.34 -8.28 -0.88
N THR A 18 -2.38 -7.97 -1.66
CA THR A 18 -2.95 -8.91 -2.62
C THR A 18 -1.93 -9.27 -3.71
N ARG A 19 -1.23 -8.28 -4.26
CA ARG A 19 -0.17 -8.45 -5.25
C ARG A 19 1.01 -9.22 -4.69
N MET A 20 1.46 -8.90 -3.47
CA MET A 20 2.53 -9.65 -2.79
C MET A 20 2.16 -11.13 -2.63
N LEU A 21 0.95 -11.43 -2.14
CA LEU A 21 0.48 -12.81 -1.97
C LEU A 21 0.39 -13.54 -3.31
N GLN A 22 -0.07 -12.87 -4.37
CA GLN A 22 -0.11 -13.43 -5.72
C GLN A 22 1.30 -13.73 -6.25
N ASN A 23 2.24 -12.81 -6.08
CA ASN A 23 3.62 -12.98 -6.51
C ASN A 23 4.30 -14.14 -5.79
N VAL A 24 4.21 -14.19 -4.46
CA VAL A 24 4.74 -15.30 -3.64
C VAL A 24 4.15 -16.63 -4.10
N ARG A 25 2.85 -16.67 -4.38
CA ARG A 25 2.17 -17.87 -4.86
C ARG A 25 2.64 -18.28 -6.26
N SER A 26 2.80 -17.33 -7.19
CA SER A 26 3.32 -17.61 -8.53
C SER A 26 4.73 -18.19 -8.43
N SER A 27 5.60 -17.56 -7.66
CA SER A 27 6.99 -17.98 -7.46
C SER A 27 7.13 -19.38 -6.85
N LEU A 28 6.17 -19.82 -6.04
CA LEU A 28 6.13 -21.19 -5.50
C LEU A 28 5.88 -22.24 -6.59
N TYR A 29 5.11 -21.92 -7.62
CA TYR A 29 4.67 -22.87 -8.65
C TYR A 29 5.48 -22.83 -9.93
N GLU A 30 6.16 -21.73 -10.20
CA GLU A 30 7.08 -21.61 -11.33
C GLU A 30 8.21 -22.65 -11.21
N SER A 31 8.53 -23.31 -12.32
CA SER A 31 9.63 -24.28 -12.36
C SER A 31 10.97 -23.63 -12.05
N VAL A 32 11.89 -24.43 -11.52
CA VAL A 32 13.28 -24.05 -11.33
C VAL A 32 14.11 -24.57 -12.49
N SER A 33 14.60 -23.65 -13.31
CA SER A 33 15.46 -23.98 -14.45
C SER A 33 16.87 -24.32 -14.01
N GLY A 34 17.55 -25.15 -14.82
CA GLY A 34 18.95 -25.52 -14.63
C GLY A 34 19.21 -26.36 -13.38
N VAL A 35 18.19 -27.05 -12.88
CA VAL A 35 18.33 -28.03 -11.82
C VAL A 35 19.00 -29.28 -12.36
N SER A 36 19.88 -29.89 -11.56
CA SER A 36 20.58 -31.12 -11.96
C SER A 36 19.81 -32.39 -11.56
N GLY A 37 18.79 -32.23 -10.72
CA GLY A 37 18.00 -33.31 -10.16
C GLY A 37 16.81 -33.77 -11.02
N MET A 38 16.08 -34.75 -10.50
CA MET A 38 14.92 -35.36 -11.15
C MET A 38 13.66 -34.49 -11.14
N PHE A 39 13.69 -33.39 -10.39
CA PHE A 39 12.53 -32.59 -10.08
C PHE A 39 12.80 -31.14 -10.47
N ASP A 40 11.79 -30.44 -10.97
CA ASP A 40 11.85 -29.00 -11.28
C ASP A 40 10.67 -28.19 -10.72
N HIS A 41 9.65 -28.87 -10.18
CA HIS A 41 8.44 -28.27 -9.63
C HIS A 41 8.16 -28.68 -8.17
N ILE A 42 7.68 -27.73 -7.36
CA ILE A 42 7.37 -27.96 -5.93
C ILE A 42 6.31 -29.06 -5.70
N THR A 43 5.41 -29.24 -6.67
CA THR A 43 4.34 -30.24 -6.60
C THR A 43 4.86 -31.66 -6.71
N GLU A 44 6.00 -31.86 -7.37
CA GLU A 44 6.67 -33.16 -7.49
C GLU A 44 7.26 -33.59 -6.14
N LEU A 45 7.63 -32.62 -5.29
CA LEU A 45 8.02 -32.83 -3.91
C LEU A 45 6.82 -33.14 -2.98
N GLY A 46 5.60 -33.24 -3.52
CA GLY A 46 4.40 -33.47 -2.73
C GLY A 46 3.88 -32.24 -1.98
N ILE A 47 4.38 -31.04 -2.30
CA ILE A 47 3.91 -29.78 -1.71
C ILE A 47 2.93 -29.12 -2.68
N THR A 48 1.67 -28.99 -2.26
CA THR A 48 0.60 -28.40 -3.07
C THR A 48 -0.08 -27.27 -2.29
N THR A 49 -1.03 -26.55 -2.89
CA THR A 49 -1.89 -25.60 -2.18
C THR A 49 -3.32 -26.12 -2.18
N GLY A 50 -4.02 -25.86 -1.08
CA GLY A 50 -5.44 -26.15 -0.99
C GLY A 50 -6.30 -25.25 -1.88
N ASN A 51 -7.61 -25.22 -1.62
CA ASN A 51 -8.52 -24.41 -2.42
C ASN A 51 -8.18 -22.92 -2.31
N PHE A 52 -8.59 -22.14 -3.31
CA PHE A 52 -8.47 -20.67 -3.27
C PHE A 52 -9.10 -20.07 -2.00
N ARG A 53 -10.20 -20.69 -1.53
CA ARG A 53 -10.90 -20.33 -0.29
C ARG A 53 -10.10 -20.56 0.99
N ASP A 54 -9.12 -21.45 0.95
CA ASP A 54 -8.27 -21.76 2.11
C ASP A 54 -7.11 -20.76 2.26
N GLY A 55 -7.07 -19.71 1.43
CA GLY A 55 -6.07 -18.65 1.52
C GLY A 55 -4.69 -19.05 1.01
N GLY A 56 -4.58 -20.17 0.28
CA GLY A 56 -3.30 -20.67 -0.23
C GLY A 56 -2.40 -21.34 0.81
N LYS A 57 -3.01 -21.95 1.82
CA LYS A 57 -2.30 -22.88 2.70
C LYS A 57 -1.61 -23.96 1.89
N LEU A 58 -0.34 -24.18 2.22
CA LEU A 58 0.43 -25.31 1.71
C LEU A 58 -0.08 -26.60 2.35
N ILE A 59 -0.31 -27.62 1.52
CA ILE A 59 -0.67 -28.97 1.91
C ILE A 59 0.52 -29.85 1.53
N ILE A 60 1.07 -30.53 2.53
CA ILE A 60 2.27 -31.37 2.37
C ILE A 60 1.83 -32.83 2.43
N ASP A 61 2.11 -33.56 1.36
CA ASP A 61 2.04 -35.02 1.35
C ASP A 61 3.36 -35.57 1.89
N GLU A 62 3.38 -35.95 3.17
CA GLU A 62 4.57 -36.46 3.84
C GLU A 62 5.14 -37.72 3.18
N THR A 63 4.28 -38.54 2.57
CA THR A 63 4.73 -39.81 1.95
C THR A 63 5.52 -39.52 0.68
N LYS A 64 4.99 -38.66 -0.20
CA LYS A 64 5.67 -38.21 -1.41
C LYS A 64 6.91 -37.41 -1.11
N LEU A 65 6.86 -36.51 -0.11
CA LEU A 65 8.02 -35.72 0.27
C LEU A 65 9.17 -36.62 0.77
N ARG A 66 8.87 -37.62 1.59
CA ARG A 66 9.87 -38.60 2.05
C ARG A 66 10.45 -39.40 0.89
N GLU A 67 9.61 -39.83 -0.05
CA GLU A 67 10.05 -40.57 -1.23
C GLU A 67 10.94 -39.72 -2.16
N ALA A 68 10.58 -38.45 -2.40
CA ALA A 68 11.37 -37.50 -3.16
C ALA A 68 12.76 -37.27 -2.53
N ILE A 69 12.81 -37.08 -1.21
CA ILE A 69 14.08 -36.92 -0.46
C ILE A 69 14.93 -38.19 -0.51
N ASN A 70 14.32 -39.38 -0.43
CA ASN A 70 15.05 -40.64 -0.48
C ASN A 70 15.62 -40.94 -1.87
N ASN A 71 14.90 -40.55 -2.93
CA ASN A 71 15.31 -40.82 -4.31
C ASN A 71 16.36 -39.84 -4.81
N ASP A 72 16.21 -38.54 -4.53
CA ASP A 72 17.14 -37.51 -4.98
C ASP A 72 17.26 -36.35 -3.97
N PRO A 73 18.01 -36.54 -2.87
CA PRO A 73 18.16 -35.52 -1.84
C PRO A 73 18.86 -34.25 -2.36
N GLU A 74 19.78 -34.40 -3.32
CA GLU A 74 20.49 -33.25 -3.92
C GLU A 74 19.53 -32.43 -4.80
N GLY A 75 18.70 -33.07 -5.62
CA GLY A 75 17.68 -32.39 -6.41
C GLY A 75 16.66 -31.63 -5.57
N VAL A 76 16.24 -32.17 -4.43
CA VAL A 76 15.35 -31.46 -3.50
C VAL A 76 16.02 -30.18 -2.96
N VAL A 77 17.29 -30.27 -2.56
CA VAL A 77 18.04 -29.11 -2.08
C VAL A 77 18.24 -28.09 -3.20
N ASP A 78 18.56 -28.54 -4.41
CA ASP A 78 18.77 -27.69 -5.57
C ASP A 78 17.49 -26.89 -5.88
N ILE A 79 16.32 -27.53 -6.02
CA ILE A 79 15.06 -26.78 -6.26
C ILE A 79 14.77 -25.75 -5.17
N LEU A 80 14.95 -26.12 -3.89
CA LEU A 80 14.53 -25.27 -2.78
C LEU A 80 15.50 -24.10 -2.55
N PHE A 81 16.80 -24.34 -2.66
CA PHE A 81 17.85 -23.44 -2.17
C PHE A 81 18.89 -23.05 -3.22
N LYS A 82 18.73 -23.43 -4.49
CA LYS A 82 19.68 -23.05 -5.55
C LYS A 82 19.92 -21.55 -5.58
N THR A 83 21.20 -21.20 -5.63
CA THR A 83 21.66 -19.85 -5.86
C THR A 83 21.96 -19.67 -7.34
N PRO A 84 21.37 -18.68 -8.02
CA PRO A 84 21.65 -18.43 -9.43
C PRO A 84 23.08 -17.94 -9.61
N ASP A 85 23.66 -18.17 -10.78
CA ASP A 85 24.94 -17.57 -11.13
C ASP A 85 24.83 -16.03 -11.11
N SER A 86 25.86 -15.40 -10.54
CA SER A 86 26.08 -13.95 -10.51
C SER A 86 26.02 -13.27 -11.88
N THR A 87 26.26 -14.01 -12.97
CA THR A 87 26.21 -13.52 -14.34
C THR A 87 24.78 -13.35 -14.88
N LEU A 88 23.81 -14.06 -14.30
CA LEU A 88 22.41 -14.02 -14.74
C LEU A 88 21.70 -12.78 -14.20
N THR A 89 20.82 -12.20 -15.03
CA THR A 89 20.04 -11.02 -14.65
C THR A 89 18.55 -11.20 -14.96
N GLY A 90 17.70 -10.40 -14.31
CA GLY A 90 16.26 -10.35 -14.58
C GLY A 90 15.52 -11.68 -14.44
N ALA A 91 14.72 -12.00 -15.47
CA ALA A 91 13.88 -13.19 -15.50
C ALA A 91 14.69 -14.50 -15.48
N GLU A 92 15.84 -14.51 -16.15
CA GLU A 92 16.72 -15.71 -16.19
C GLU A 92 17.32 -16.01 -14.83
N LYS A 93 17.71 -14.97 -14.08
CA LYS A 93 18.16 -15.11 -12.70
C LYS A 93 17.06 -15.70 -11.82
N THR A 94 15.84 -15.15 -11.94
CA THR A 94 14.70 -15.61 -11.15
C THR A 94 14.38 -17.08 -11.45
N ALA A 95 14.34 -17.45 -12.73
CA ALA A 95 14.13 -18.84 -13.16
C ALA A 95 15.20 -19.82 -12.67
N ASN A 96 16.43 -19.37 -12.42
CA ASN A 96 17.52 -20.18 -11.86
C ASN A 96 17.66 -20.06 -10.34
N THR A 97 16.79 -19.30 -9.67
CA THR A 97 16.80 -19.15 -8.21
C THR A 97 15.93 -20.24 -7.57
N GLY A 98 16.34 -20.78 -6.43
CA GLY A 98 15.57 -21.75 -5.67
C GLY A 98 14.27 -21.16 -5.13
N ILE A 99 13.27 -22.01 -4.93
CA ILE A 99 11.90 -21.60 -4.59
C ILE A 99 11.84 -20.79 -3.30
N ILE A 100 12.56 -21.21 -2.26
CA ILE A 100 12.56 -20.51 -0.96
C ILE A 100 13.13 -19.11 -1.09
N GLN A 101 14.22 -18.97 -1.86
CA GLN A 101 14.86 -17.70 -2.10
C GLN A 101 13.94 -16.76 -2.90
N ARG A 102 13.23 -17.26 -3.93
CA ARG A 102 12.24 -16.46 -4.69
C ARG A 102 11.11 -15.96 -3.79
N VAL A 103 10.57 -16.84 -2.96
CA VAL A 103 9.50 -16.51 -2.02
C VAL A 103 9.97 -15.45 -1.03
N TYR A 104 11.17 -15.62 -0.48
CA TYR A 104 11.78 -14.67 0.43
C TYR A 104 12.00 -13.30 -0.22
N ASP A 105 12.55 -13.27 -1.44
CA ASP A 105 12.74 -12.04 -2.20
C ASP A 105 11.40 -11.36 -2.52
N GLY A 106 10.39 -12.12 -2.96
CA GLY A 106 9.05 -11.60 -3.24
C GLY A 106 8.34 -11.04 -2.02
N MET A 107 8.51 -11.66 -0.84
CA MET A 107 8.02 -11.11 0.43
C MET A 107 8.72 -9.80 0.79
N ILE A 108 10.04 -9.72 0.57
CA ILE A 108 10.81 -8.50 0.85
C ILE A 108 10.41 -7.37 -0.08
N ASP A 109 10.18 -7.65 -1.36
CA ASP A 109 9.71 -6.64 -2.30
C ASP A 109 8.31 -6.16 -1.93
N GLY A 110 7.41 -7.07 -1.55
CA GLY A 110 6.11 -6.68 -0.99
C GLY A 110 6.21 -5.84 0.28
N MET A 111 7.14 -6.16 1.19
CA MET A 111 7.42 -5.32 2.36
C MET A 111 7.92 -3.93 1.97
N LYS A 112 8.80 -3.79 0.97
CA LYS A 112 9.26 -2.49 0.48
C LYS A 112 8.11 -1.66 -0.09
N GLU A 113 7.21 -2.27 -0.86
CA GLU A 113 6.02 -1.57 -1.38
C GLU A 113 5.12 -1.04 -0.26
N ILE A 114 4.92 -1.84 0.80
CA ILE A 114 4.19 -1.40 1.99
C ILE A 114 4.91 -0.23 2.67
N ILE A 115 6.24 -0.32 2.85
CA ILE A 115 7.05 0.75 3.44
C ILE A 115 6.97 2.03 2.61
N ASN A 116 7.00 1.92 1.28
CA ASN A 116 6.85 3.08 0.39
C ASN A 116 5.45 3.69 0.51
N GLN A 117 4.42 2.86 0.66
CA GLN A 117 3.04 3.30 0.82
C GLN A 117 2.78 3.97 2.17
N SER A 118 3.14 3.33 3.29
CA SER A 118 2.75 3.73 4.65
C SER A 118 3.89 4.20 5.56
N GLY A 119 5.14 4.13 5.08
CA GLY A 119 6.32 4.36 5.89
C GLY A 119 6.72 3.14 6.73
N PRO A 120 7.93 3.14 7.30
CA PRO A 120 8.45 2.05 8.13
C PRO A 120 7.86 2.02 9.56
N GLY A 121 7.06 3.01 9.95
CA GLY A 121 6.54 3.11 11.33
C GLY A 121 7.63 3.21 12.40
N ASP A 122 7.24 2.99 13.65
CA ASP A 122 8.11 3.22 14.82
C ASP A 122 9.24 2.18 14.94
N GLU A 123 8.98 0.94 14.54
CA GLU A 123 9.91 -0.19 14.67
C GLU A 123 10.78 -0.42 13.42
N SER A 124 11.25 0.68 12.81
CA SER A 124 12.04 0.64 11.57
C SER A 124 13.35 -0.18 11.67
N SER A 125 13.85 -0.42 12.87
CA SER A 125 15.03 -1.26 13.12
C SER A 125 14.80 -2.73 12.77
N LEU A 126 13.56 -3.23 12.88
CA LEU A 126 13.23 -4.63 12.58
C LEU A 126 13.50 -4.95 11.11
N PHE A 127 13.23 -4.01 10.20
CA PHE A 127 13.49 -4.16 8.77
C PHE A 127 14.97 -4.42 8.45
N ARG A 128 15.89 -3.82 9.22
CA ARG A 128 17.33 -4.06 9.03
C ARG A 128 17.74 -5.48 9.42
N SER A 129 17.02 -6.13 10.33
CA SER A 129 17.27 -7.52 10.72
C SER A 129 16.83 -8.53 9.65
N VAL A 130 15.81 -8.19 8.87
CA VAL A 130 15.37 -8.99 7.71
C VAL A 130 16.32 -8.77 6.52
N ARG A 131 16.61 -7.50 6.18
CA ARG A 131 17.61 -7.18 5.16
C ARG A 131 18.25 -5.82 5.46
N SER A 132 19.58 -5.79 5.56
CA SER A 132 20.36 -4.58 5.85
C SER A 132 19.99 -3.36 4.98
N ASN A 133 19.77 -3.58 3.68
CA ASN A 133 19.45 -2.54 2.71
C ASN A 133 17.94 -2.31 2.49
N MET A 134 17.05 -2.86 3.32
CA MET A 134 15.60 -2.80 3.09
C MET A 134 15.07 -1.37 2.97
N LEU A 135 15.60 -0.44 3.77
CA LEU A 135 15.14 0.95 3.81
C LEU A 135 15.89 1.88 2.84
N ILE A 136 16.89 1.39 2.11
CA ILE A 136 17.71 2.27 1.25
C ILE A 136 16.82 2.96 0.21
N ASP A 137 15.99 2.21 -0.50
CA ASP A 137 15.10 2.78 -1.52
C ASP A 137 14.09 3.80 -0.95
N PHE A 138 13.50 3.50 0.21
CA PHE A 138 12.61 4.44 0.89
C PHE A 138 13.33 5.75 1.25
N VAL A 139 14.57 5.67 1.71
CA VAL A 139 15.35 6.86 2.09
C VAL A 139 15.84 7.62 0.87
N THR A 140 16.41 6.95 -0.13
CA THR A 140 17.06 7.60 -1.29
C THR A 140 16.07 8.03 -2.37
N THR A 141 15.08 7.19 -2.67
CA THR A 141 14.13 7.40 -3.76
C THR A 141 12.89 8.15 -3.28
N HIS A 142 12.39 7.81 -2.10
CA HIS A 142 11.16 8.41 -1.55
C HIS A 142 11.41 9.57 -0.59
N GLY A 143 12.68 9.83 -0.23
CA GLY A 143 13.08 10.94 0.63
C GLY A 143 12.64 10.76 2.09
N SER A 144 12.43 9.51 2.52
CA SER A 144 11.86 9.17 3.84
C SER A 144 10.42 9.67 4.07
N ILE A 145 9.67 9.94 2.99
CA ILE A 145 8.28 10.38 3.05
C ILE A 145 7.40 9.35 2.33
N SER A 146 6.46 8.74 3.05
CA SER A 146 5.54 7.76 2.47
C SER A 146 4.53 8.37 1.51
N LEU A 147 3.94 7.56 0.64
CA LEU A 147 2.87 8.02 -0.24
C LEU A 147 1.65 8.53 0.53
N ILE A 148 1.31 7.89 1.65
CA ILE A 148 0.26 8.37 2.55
C ILE A 148 0.61 9.74 3.12
N ASP A 149 1.83 9.97 3.57
CA ASP A 149 2.25 11.28 4.11
C ASP A 149 2.20 12.39 3.05
N LYS A 150 2.63 12.08 1.81
CA LYS A 150 2.52 13.01 0.67
C LYS A 150 1.07 13.38 0.39
N ASN A 151 0.19 12.39 0.40
CA ASN A 151 -1.25 12.60 0.18
C ASN A 151 -1.88 13.43 1.30
N ILE A 152 -1.56 13.15 2.57
CA ILE A 152 -2.02 13.93 3.72
C ILE A 152 -1.55 15.38 3.60
N THR A 153 -0.28 15.60 3.28
CA THR A 153 0.28 16.95 3.10
C THR A 153 -0.47 17.71 2.00
N SER A 154 -0.69 17.07 0.84
CA SER A 154 -1.45 17.67 -0.26
C SER A 154 -2.90 17.98 0.12
N ILE A 155 -3.55 17.10 0.88
CA ILE A 155 -4.91 17.32 1.40
C ILE A 155 -4.93 18.52 2.35
N ASN A 156 -3.99 18.61 3.29
CA ASN A 156 -3.90 19.73 4.22
C ASN A 156 -3.70 21.07 3.49
N GLU A 157 -2.83 21.11 2.47
CA GLU A 157 -2.67 22.29 1.64
C GLU A 157 -3.95 22.69 0.90
N ARG A 158 -4.71 21.71 0.41
CA ARG A 158 -6.02 21.95 -0.22
C ARG A 158 -7.00 22.53 0.79
N VAL A 159 -7.10 21.92 1.98
CA VAL A 159 -7.97 22.42 3.06
C VAL A 159 -7.64 23.87 3.39
N LEU A 160 -6.36 24.21 3.58
CA LEU A 160 -5.94 25.59 3.86
C LEU A 160 -6.30 26.58 2.74
N ARG A 161 -6.25 26.14 1.47
CA ARG A 161 -6.68 27.00 0.35
C ARG A 161 -8.18 27.23 0.38
N GLU A 162 -8.97 26.19 0.61
CA GLU A 162 -10.43 26.30 0.68
C GLU A 162 -10.87 27.16 1.87
N GLU A 163 -10.22 27.03 3.04
CA GLU A 163 -10.47 27.88 4.20
C GLU A 163 -10.24 29.37 3.89
N ARG A 164 -9.16 29.72 3.19
CA ARG A 164 -8.90 31.11 2.75
C ARG A 164 -9.97 31.61 1.77
N ILE A 165 -10.42 30.76 0.85
CA ILE A 165 -11.47 31.11 -0.10
C ILE A 165 -12.79 31.38 0.63
N LEU A 166 -13.14 30.52 1.59
CA LEU A 166 -14.36 30.67 2.40
C LEU A 166 -14.30 31.96 3.24
N ALA A 167 -13.17 32.25 3.89
CA ALA A 167 -12.99 33.48 4.64
C ALA A 167 -13.18 34.74 3.78
N GLY A 168 -12.62 34.76 2.56
CA GLY A 168 -12.81 35.89 1.64
C GLY A 168 -14.24 36.01 1.10
N ARG A 169 -14.98 34.90 0.97
CA ARG A 169 -16.41 34.92 0.62
C ARG A 169 -17.25 35.46 1.77
N GLU A 170 -16.96 35.03 2.99
CA GLU A 170 -17.59 35.53 4.20
C GLU A 170 -17.40 37.05 4.33
N GLU A 171 -16.17 37.56 4.22
CA GLU A 171 -15.89 39.00 4.27
C GLU A 171 -16.69 39.79 3.22
N ARG A 172 -16.76 39.27 1.98
CA ARG A 172 -17.56 39.89 0.91
C ARG A 172 -19.05 39.93 1.24
N TYR A 173 -19.61 38.83 1.75
CA TYR A 173 -21.02 38.79 2.12
C TYR A 173 -21.33 39.71 3.30
N TRP A 174 -20.44 39.80 4.29
CA TRP A 174 -20.55 40.77 5.38
C TRP A 174 -20.52 42.22 4.89
N ALA A 175 -19.63 42.55 3.95
CA ALA A 175 -19.56 43.88 3.36
C ALA A 175 -20.84 44.23 2.58
N GLN A 176 -21.37 43.28 1.80
CA GLN A 176 -22.64 43.45 1.09
C GLN A 176 -23.82 43.63 2.05
N PHE A 177 -23.89 42.81 3.10
CA PHE A 177 -24.93 42.91 4.13
C PHE A 177 -24.91 44.28 4.83
N THR A 178 -23.72 44.74 5.25
CA THR A 178 -23.54 46.04 5.91
C THR A 178 -23.91 47.21 4.98
N ALA A 179 -23.56 47.13 3.69
CA ALA A 179 -23.93 48.14 2.71
C ALA A 179 -25.46 48.19 2.49
N MET A 180 -26.11 47.03 2.43
CA MET A 180 -27.58 46.94 2.35
C MET A 180 -28.26 47.49 3.60
N GLU A 181 -27.73 47.19 4.80
CA GLU A 181 -28.24 47.71 6.07
C GLU A 181 -28.16 49.25 6.13
N ARG A 182 -27.03 49.83 5.71
CA ARG A 182 -26.87 51.28 5.59
C ARG A 182 -27.85 51.89 4.60
N ALA A 183 -27.99 51.30 3.41
CA ALA A 183 -28.92 51.79 2.39
C ALA A 183 -30.38 51.75 2.88
N ILE A 184 -30.79 50.69 3.60
CA ILE A 184 -32.12 50.60 4.22
C ILE A 184 -32.29 51.69 5.27
N SER A 185 -31.29 51.92 6.12
CA SER A 185 -31.33 52.97 7.14
C SER A 185 -31.49 54.36 6.52
N GLU A 186 -30.73 54.66 5.46
CA GLU A 186 -30.83 55.92 4.71
C GLU A 186 -32.19 56.07 4.03
N MET A 187 -32.71 55.01 3.41
CA MET A 187 -34.03 54.99 2.77
C MET A 187 -35.15 55.21 3.78
N ASN A 188 -35.07 54.62 4.97
CA ASN A 188 -36.03 54.85 6.05
C ASN A 188 -36.00 56.30 6.54
N ALA A 189 -34.80 56.89 6.69
CA ALA A 189 -34.66 58.30 7.05
C ALA A 189 -35.25 59.23 5.96
N GLN A 190 -35.02 58.92 4.69
CA GLN A 190 -35.63 59.65 3.56
C GLN A 190 -37.15 59.52 3.54
N SER A 191 -37.69 58.32 3.75
CA SER A 191 -39.14 58.06 3.81
C SER A 191 -39.79 58.82 4.96
N ALA A 192 -39.16 58.86 6.13
CA ALA A 192 -39.63 59.63 7.27
C ALA A 192 -39.65 61.14 6.97
N TRP A 193 -38.59 61.67 6.33
CA TRP A 193 -38.53 63.07 5.91
C TRP A 193 -39.65 63.43 4.92
N LEU A 194 -39.86 62.59 3.89
CA LEU A 194 -40.95 62.78 2.93
C LEU A 194 -42.32 62.76 3.61
N THR A 195 -42.53 61.83 4.55
CA THR A 195 -43.78 61.73 5.32
C THR A 195 -44.00 62.98 6.18
N SER A 196 -42.95 63.52 6.82
CA SER A 196 -43.06 64.77 7.59
C SER A 196 -43.37 65.98 6.72
N GLN A 197 -42.85 66.02 5.49
CA GLN A 197 -43.09 67.13 4.56
C GLN A 197 -44.50 67.08 3.94
N LEU A 198 -45.02 65.87 3.71
CA LEU A 198 -46.38 65.65 3.18
C LEU A 198 -47.47 65.70 4.26
N GLY A 199 -47.11 65.55 5.54
CA GLY A 199 -48.01 65.60 6.69
C GLY A 199 -48.17 66.98 7.35
N ILE A 200 -47.45 68.01 6.90
CA ILE A 200 -47.57 69.41 7.36
C ILE A 200 -48.39 70.23 6.34
N GLY A 201 -49.53 69.67 5.91
CA GLY A 201 -50.52 70.32 5.05
C GLY A 201 -51.90 70.32 5.69
#